data_AF-A0A3A9SQP5-F1
#
_entry.id   AF-A0A3A9SQP5-F1
#
_cell.length_a   1.000
_cell.length_b   1.000
_cell.length_c   1.000
_cell.angle_alpha   90.00
_cell.angle_beta   90.00
_cell.angle_gamma   90.00
#
_symmetry.space_group_name_H-M   'P 1'
#
loop_
_entity.id
_entity.type
_entity.pdbx_description
1 polymer ?
#
loop_
_entity_poly.entity_id
_entity_poly.type
_entity_poly.pdbx_seq_one_letter_code
_entity_poly.pdbx_strand_id
1 'polypeptide(L)'
;MADKTNMVIFAAANEVGISEREMKGILVTQRDGFFEITFSTEWMMYDMYVEEESMMVLGVDFRPIPVNSLLESLPESVQDAS
;
A
#
# COMPACT_ATOMS: atom_id res chain seq x y z
N MET A 1 -19.13 3.14 6.01
CA MET A 1 -17.70 2.76 6.15
C MET A 1 -17.12 2.31 4.81
N ALA A 2 -17.73 1.35 4.10
CA ALA A 2 -17.24 0.87 2.80
C ALA A 2 -16.98 2.00 1.76
N ASP A 3 -17.84 3.01 1.71
CA ASP A 3 -17.67 4.14 0.78
C ASP A 3 -16.40 4.95 1.05
N LYS A 4 -16.09 5.23 2.32
CA LYS A 4 -14.88 6.00 2.69
C LYS A 4 -13.62 5.20 2.39
N THR A 5 -13.62 3.88 2.64
CA THR A 5 -12.47 3.03 2.33
C THR A 5 -12.14 3.06 0.83
N ASN A 6 -13.14 2.96 -0.04
CA ASN A 6 -12.91 3.04 -1.49
C ASN A 6 -12.40 4.43 -1.91
N MET A 7 -12.92 5.51 -1.31
CA MET A 7 -12.43 6.86 -1.57
C MET A 7 -10.96 7.05 -1.18
N VAL A 8 -10.56 6.49 -0.03
CA VAL A 8 -9.17 6.55 0.45
C VAL A 8 -8.24 5.75 -0.47
N ILE A 9 -8.65 4.56 -0.92
CA ILE A 9 -7.89 3.75 -1.86
C ILE A 9 -7.70 4.52 -3.19
N PHE A 10 -8.76 5.13 -3.70
CA PHE A 10 -8.70 5.94 -4.91
C PHE A 10 -7.79 7.17 -4.74
N ALA A 11 -7.91 7.89 -3.62
CA ALA A 11 -7.06 9.04 -3.32
C ALA A 11 -5.58 8.65 -3.25
N ALA A 12 -5.27 7.53 -2.58
CA ALA A 12 -3.93 6.99 -2.48
C ALA A 12 -3.37 6.59 -3.85
N ALA A 13 -4.12 5.83 -4.64
CA ALA A 13 -3.73 5.40 -5.98
C ALA A 13 -3.43 6.59 -6.91
N ASN A 14 -4.27 7.63 -6.86
CA ASN A 14 -4.12 8.84 -7.65
C ASN A 14 -2.86 9.64 -7.24
N GLU A 15 -2.62 9.80 -5.93
CA GLU A 15 -1.47 10.54 -5.41
C GLU A 15 -0.13 9.95 -5.88
N VAL A 16 0.00 8.61 -5.85
CA VAL A 16 1.24 7.95 -6.30
C VAL A 16 1.27 7.61 -7.78
N GLY A 17 0.18 7.90 -8.52
CA GLY A 17 0.09 7.66 -9.96
C GLY A 17 0.05 6.17 -10.36
N ILE A 18 -0.57 5.32 -9.54
CA ILE A 18 -0.61 3.87 -9.72
C ILE A 18 -2.06 3.41 -9.94
N SER A 19 -2.27 2.35 -10.71
CA SER A 19 -3.61 1.76 -10.82
C SER A 19 -3.99 1.00 -9.54
N GLU A 20 -5.25 1.12 -9.09
CA GLU A 20 -5.79 0.30 -7.99
C GLU A 20 -5.58 -1.22 -8.21
N ARG A 21 -5.44 -1.66 -9.46
CA ARG A 21 -5.17 -3.07 -9.82
C ARG A 21 -3.74 -3.52 -9.50
N GLU A 22 -2.80 -2.58 -9.43
CA GLU A 22 -1.40 -2.86 -9.10
C GLU A 22 -1.17 -2.87 -7.58
N MET A 23 -2.12 -2.32 -6.81
CA MET A 23 -2.10 -2.32 -5.36
C MET A 23 -2.42 -3.72 -4.83
N LYS A 24 -1.50 -4.26 -4.04
CA LYS A 24 -1.57 -5.58 -3.40
C LYS A 24 -1.57 -5.40 -1.89
N GLY A 25 -2.28 -6.28 -1.18
CA GLY A 25 -2.27 -6.32 0.29
C GLY A 25 -2.77 -5.03 0.95
N ILE A 26 -3.76 -4.36 0.35
CA ILE A 26 -4.29 -3.08 0.85
C ILE A 26 -4.83 -3.25 2.27
N LEU A 27 -4.28 -2.48 3.20
CA LEU A 27 -4.74 -2.35 4.57
C LEU A 27 -5.11 -0.89 4.81
N VAL A 28 -6.34 -0.65 5.25
CA VAL A 28 -6.81 0.69 5.63
C VAL A 28 -7.20 0.69 7.10
N THR A 29 -6.58 1.56 7.88
CA THR A 29 -6.86 1.75 9.30
C THR A 29 -7.29 3.19 9.54
N GLN A 30 -8.42 3.39 10.22
CA GLN A 30 -8.91 4.72 10.58
C GLN A 30 -8.53 5.04 12.02
N ARG A 31 -7.86 6.17 12.26
CA ARG A 31 -7.49 6.66 13.61
C ARG A 31 -7.48 8.19 13.62
N ASP A 32 -8.00 8.78 14.69
CA ASP A 32 -7.87 10.21 15.02
C ASP A 32 -8.13 11.21 13.86
N GLY A 33 -9.14 10.93 13.02
CA GLY A 33 -9.54 11.82 11.92
C GLY A 33 -8.72 11.65 10.63
N PHE A 34 -7.91 10.60 10.54
CA PHE A 34 -7.18 10.22 9.34
C PHE A 34 -7.33 8.72 9.05
N PHE A 35 -7.06 8.37 7.81
CA PHE A 35 -6.85 7.01 7.34
C PHE A 35 -5.38 6.79 7.10
N GLU A 36 -4.85 5.73 7.69
CA GLU A 36 -3.58 5.14 7.33
C GLU A 36 -3.85 4.05 6.30
N ILE A 37 -3.20 4.14 5.13
CA ILE A 37 -3.29 3.14 4.08
C ILE A 37 -1.90 2.60 3.77
N THR A 38 -1.78 1.28 3.88
CA THR A 38 -0.59 0.53 3.51
C THR A 38 -0.93 -0.39 2.35
N PHE A 39 -0.08 -0.41 1.33
CA PHE A 39 -0.19 -1.36 0.22
C PHE A 39 1.18 -1.58 -0.41
N SER A 40 1.29 -2.62 -1.24
CA SER A 40 2.49 -2.85 -2.04
C SER A 40 2.16 -2.94 -3.52
N THR A 41 3.16 -2.74 -4.35
CA THR A 41 3.17 -3.16 -5.75
C THR A 41 4.07 -4.39 -5.88
N GLU A 42 4.53 -4.69 -7.09
CA GLU A 42 5.53 -5.74 -7.30
C GLU A 42 6.91 -5.39 -6.70
N TRP A 43 7.21 -4.10 -6.55
CA TRP A 43 8.57 -3.65 -6.26
C TRP A 43 8.64 -2.72 -5.06
N MET A 44 7.54 -2.06 -4.70
CA MET A 44 7.52 -0.99 -3.71
C MET A 44 6.44 -1.27 -2.65
N MET A 45 6.70 -0.86 -1.41
CA MET A 45 5.69 -0.71 -0.36
C MET A 45 5.40 0.77 -0.16
N TYR A 46 4.14 1.08 0.12
CA TYR A 46 3.64 2.43 0.34
C TYR A 46 2.93 2.47 1.68
N ASP A 47 3.25 3.50 2.47
CA ASP A 47 2.59 3.84 3.71
C ASP A 47 2.13 5.30 3.60
N MET A 48 0.82 5.55 3.67
CA MET A 48 0.25 6.88 3.39
C MET A 48 -0.77 7.28 4.45
N TYR A 49 -0.87 8.58 4.68
CA TYR A 49 -1.87 9.18 5.57
C TYR A 49 -2.82 10.07 4.77
N VAL A 50 -4.11 9.84 4.92
CA VAL A 50 -5.18 10.55 4.21
C VAL A 50 -6.13 11.18 5.23
N GLU A 51 -6.41 12.47 5.11
CA GLU A 51 -7.35 13.16 5.98
C GLU A 51 -8.80 12.69 5.72
N GLU A 52 -9.59 12.45 6.78
CA GLU A 52 -10.90 11.79 6.66
C GLU A 52 -11.99 12.63 5.98
N GLU A 53 -11.93 13.97 6.05
CA GLU A 53 -12.99 14.84 5.55
C GLU A 53 -12.76 15.26 4.10
N SER A 54 -11.57 15.78 3.81
CA SER A 54 -11.20 16.26 2.47
C SER A 54 -10.67 15.15 1.55
N MET A 55 -10.32 13.98 2.10
CA MET A 55 -9.60 12.92 1.38
C MET A 55 -8.25 13.39 0.82
N MET A 56 -7.68 14.46 1.38
CA MET A 56 -6.36 14.94 1.01
C MET A 56 -5.29 14.00 1.56
N VAL A 57 -4.32 13.63 0.71
CA VAL A 57 -3.15 12.90 1.17
C VAL A 57 -2.22 13.86 1.89
N LEU A 58 -1.91 13.56 3.15
CA LEU A 58 -1.09 14.39 4.03
C LEU A 58 0.38 13.99 3.99
N GLY A 59 0.68 12.73 3.63
CA GLY A 59 2.03 12.22 3.54
C GLY A 59 2.10 10.87 2.85
N VAL A 60 3.23 10.64 2.19
CA VAL A 60 3.54 9.42 1.44
C VAL A 60 4.96 8.99 1.82
N ASP A 61 5.08 7.78 2.35
CA ASP A 61 6.36 7.07 2.44
C ASP A 61 6.34 5.91 1.45
N PHE A 62 7.47 5.68 0.78
CA PHE A 62 7.62 4.57 -0.14
C PHE A 62 9.02 3.99 -0.08
N ARG A 63 9.10 2.67 -0.15
CA ARG A 63 10.36 1.94 -0.05
C ARG A 63 10.35 0.69 -0.94
N PRO A 64 11.49 0.31 -1.52
CA PRO A 64 11.60 -0.97 -2.19
C PRO A 64 11.22 -2.12 -1.27
N ILE A 65 10.55 -3.14 -1.79
CA ILE A 65 10.29 -4.38 -1.05
C ILE A 65 11.64 -5.03 -0.74
N PRO A 66 11.93 -5.38 0.53
CA PRO A 66 13.17 -6.07 0.88
C PRO A 66 13.32 -7.36 0.08
N VAL A 67 14.51 -7.60 -0.47
CA VAL A 67 14.82 -8.81 -1.26
C VAL A 67 14.50 -10.09 -0.47
N ASN A 68 14.73 -10.09 0.84
CA ASN A 68 14.40 -11.22 1.70
C ASN A 68 12.89 -11.55 1.69
N SER A 69 12.03 -10.53 1.67
CA SER A 69 10.57 -10.71 1.58
C SER A 69 10.12 -11.21 0.20
N LEU A 70 10.86 -10.87 -0.86
CA LEU A 70 10.62 -11.44 -2.21
C LEU A 70 11.05 -12.90 -2.27
N LEU A 71 12.20 -13.25 -1.66
CA LEU A 71 12.71 -14.62 -1.60
C LEU A 71 11.79 -15.55 -0.78
N GLU A 72 11.20 -15.06 0.31
CA GLU A 72 10.21 -15.81 1.12
C GLU A 72 8.95 -16.21 0.33
N SER A 73 8.62 -15.49 -0.75
CA SER A 73 7.49 -15.83 -1.63
C SER A 73 7.82 -16.82 -2.75
N LEU A 74 9.10 -17.18 -2.92
CA LEU A 74 9.53 -18.21 -3.89
C LEU A 74 9.25 -19.60 -3.32
N PRO A 75 8.80 -20.57 -4.15
CA PRO A 75 8.69 -21.96 -3.71
C PRO A 75 10.06 -22.48 -3.27
N GLU A 76 10.09 -23.29 -2.19
CA GLU A 76 11.30 -23.83 -1.56
C GLU A 76 12.28 -24.45 -2.57
N SER A 77 11.79 -25.00 -3.69
CA SER A 77 12.58 -25.60 -4.76
C SER A 77 13.57 -24.65 -5.46
N VAL A 78 13.46 -23.33 -5.27
CA VAL A 78 14.35 -22.32 -5.87
C VAL A 78 15.29 -21.70 -4.83
N GLN A 79 15.03 -21.90 -3.53
CA GLN A 79 15.84 -21.33 -2.45
C GLN A 79 17.16 -22.08 -2.22
N ASP A 80 17.33 -23.27 -2.81
CA ASP A 80 18.49 -24.17 -2.65
C ASP A 80 19.53 -24.12 -3.78
N ALA A 81 19.52 -23.11 -4.65
CA ALA A 81 20.59 -22.93 -5.64
C ALA A 81 21.75 -22.11 -5.06
N SER A 82 22.52 -22.72 -4.16
CA SER A 82 23.86 -22.25 -3.74
C SER A 82 24.96 -22.65 -4.72
#